data_AF-A0A1H8KAY1-F1
#
_entry.id   AF-A0A1H8KAY1-F1
#
_cell.length_a   1.000
_cell.length_b   1.000
_cell.length_c   1.000
_cell.angle_alpha   90.00
_cell.angle_beta   90.00
_cell.angle_gamma   90.00
#
_symmetry.space_group_name_H-M   'P 1'
#
loop_
_entity.id
_entity.type
_entity.pdbx_description
1 polymer ?
#
loop_
_entity_poly.entity_id
_entity_poly.type
_entity_poly.pdbx_seq_one_letter_code
_entity_poly.pdbx_strand_id
1 'polypeptide(L)'
;MGLGPSIKMTTLHHYNCPVTRELLKESNLEFCGIIVDGVSEVCDDKIYTAKRTAEIAEAMRADAAIVAIDGWGNHHVDFVNVIEQLGIRNIPAVGLSFIGLQGRLVCTNKYVDCVIDFNKSESGYENCIVGCNNLTEYDAMKAVALLKNKLKKVGKDPEETLELEERVLRRLLVKKYEIKDVEFGNKTEISRGKLRIDKNIVDKYKGLESRIKDIKLSIVKPGEYDFFVNSNLDFQPIACKVRGELGEGITSELSGVTLMLTGVEDKSGFQPSNIGSSEGILREQVVFDRDGTAKSTDYLIHVDVLFNEGEGRTAEGIMAAHRIADMISRDIREQMKHIDDMPYEKIEYRDIAKEGKRKVVLVKIVSGLGNMYDTSMFPFEPGGFIGSRLMMNSKNLPYVITPNQCKDGAIHSLL
;
A
#
# COMPACT_ATOMS: atom_id res chain seq x y z
N MET A 1 14.01 5.03 15.02
CA MET A 1 13.06 5.35 13.94
C MET A 1 12.41 4.04 13.54
N GLY A 2 11.08 3.95 13.47
CA GLY A 2 10.42 2.66 13.34
C GLY A 2 9.50 2.52 12.15
N LEU A 3 9.92 1.68 11.20
CA LEU A 3 9.03 0.88 10.38
C LEU A 3 9.10 -0.54 10.94
N GLY A 4 8.00 -0.97 11.56
CA GLY A 4 7.87 -2.29 12.13
C GLY A 4 6.87 -3.11 11.33
N PRO A 5 7.04 -4.45 11.24
CA PRO A 5 6.18 -5.29 10.42
C PRO A 5 4.67 -5.14 10.73
N SER A 6 4.30 -4.89 11.99
CA SER A 6 2.89 -4.84 12.39
C SER A 6 2.11 -3.65 11.88
N ILE A 7 2.79 -2.54 11.58
CA ILE A 7 2.16 -1.32 11.07
C ILE A 7 2.29 -1.17 9.55
N LYS A 8 3.15 -2.00 8.95
CA LYS A 8 3.51 -1.95 7.53
C LYS A 8 2.27 -1.85 6.64
N MET A 9 2.26 -0.83 5.79
CA MET A 9 1.30 -0.73 4.70
C MET A 9 1.91 -1.40 3.46
N THR A 10 1.68 -2.71 3.32
CA THR A 10 2.08 -3.49 2.13
C THR A 10 1.47 -2.93 0.85
N THR A 11 1.98 -3.34 -0.31
CA THR A 11 1.37 -2.99 -1.60
C THR A 11 -0.12 -3.34 -1.64
N LEU A 12 -0.49 -4.49 -1.06
CA LEU A 12 -1.88 -4.90 -0.91
C LEU A 12 -2.69 -3.92 -0.04
N HIS A 13 -2.11 -3.36 1.04
CA HIS A 13 -2.76 -2.33 1.86
C HIS A 13 -3.06 -1.08 1.05
N HIS A 14 -2.11 -0.62 0.23
CA HIS A 14 -2.31 0.55 -0.61
C HIS A 14 -3.39 0.29 -1.68
N TYR A 15 -3.35 -0.86 -2.33
CA TYR A 15 -4.36 -1.31 -3.30
C TYR A 15 -5.77 -1.34 -2.66
N ASN A 16 -5.86 -1.89 -1.45
CA ASN A 16 -7.08 -2.00 -0.67
C ASN A 16 -7.36 -0.81 0.25
N CYS A 17 -6.69 0.32 0.07
CA CYS A 17 -6.66 1.40 1.08
C CYS A 17 -8.05 1.73 1.67
N PRO A 18 -8.26 1.47 2.98
CA PRO A 18 -9.57 1.66 3.61
C PRO A 18 -10.02 3.13 3.62
N VAL A 19 -9.10 4.08 3.79
CA VAL A 19 -9.42 5.53 3.73
C VAL A 19 -9.91 5.92 2.34
N THR A 20 -9.29 5.38 1.29
CA THR A 20 -9.74 5.63 -0.10
C THR A 20 -11.14 5.07 -0.33
N ARG A 21 -11.43 3.85 0.16
CA ARG A 21 -12.78 3.27 0.05
C ARG A 21 -13.80 4.11 0.79
N GLU A 22 -13.49 4.56 2.00
CA GLU A 22 -14.44 5.30 2.82
C GLU A 22 -14.74 6.69 2.21
N LEU A 23 -13.72 7.43 1.78
CA LEU A 23 -13.93 8.72 1.11
C LEU A 23 -14.71 8.59 -0.21
N LEU A 24 -14.55 7.49 -0.95
CA LEU A 24 -15.32 7.25 -2.18
C LEU A 24 -16.81 6.97 -1.95
N LYS A 25 -17.20 6.50 -0.75
CA LYS A 25 -18.62 6.29 -0.40
C LYS A 25 -19.35 7.60 -0.11
N GLU A 26 -18.63 8.69 0.13
CA GLU A 26 -19.21 9.93 0.65
C GLU A 26 -19.90 10.76 -0.42
N SER A 27 -21.20 11.00 -0.26
CA SER A 27 -22.02 11.79 -1.19
C SER A 27 -21.92 13.31 -0.97
N ASN A 28 -21.59 13.72 0.25
CA ASN A 28 -21.50 15.11 0.70
C ASN A 28 -20.07 15.68 0.67
N LEU A 29 -19.08 14.89 0.26
CA LEU A 29 -17.70 15.31 0.08
C LEU A 29 -17.24 15.05 -1.37
N GLU A 30 -16.42 15.95 -1.91
CA GLU A 30 -15.66 15.74 -3.14
C GLU A 30 -14.27 15.22 -2.78
N PHE A 31 -13.98 13.95 -3.06
CA PHE A 31 -12.64 13.40 -2.86
C PHE A 31 -11.75 13.72 -4.07
N CYS A 32 -10.93 14.76 -3.94
CA CYS A 32 -10.18 15.32 -5.06
C CYS A 32 -8.96 14.48 -5.48
N GLY A 33 -8.49 13.59 -4.61
CA GLY A 33 -7.32 12.76 -4.87
C GLY A 33 -6.43 12.58 -3.64
N ILE A 34 -5.28 11.96 -3.89
CA ILE A 34 -4.34 11.53 -2.87
C ILE A 34 -2.99 12.19 -3.13
N ILE A 35 -2.40 12.80 -2.10
CA ILE A 35 -1.04 13.32 -2.11
C ILE A 35 -0.17 12.29 -1.39
N VAL A 36 0.80 11.70 -2.10
CA VAL A 36 1.72 10.70 -1.56
C VAL A 36 3.05 11.39 -1.25
N ASP A 37 3.34 11.58 0.02
CA ASP A 37 4.52 12.28 0.55
C ASP A 37 5.54 11.27 1.08
N GLY A 38 6.82 11.43 0.72
CA GLY A 38 7.87 10.50 1.15
C GLY A 38 8.52 10.97 2.46
N VAL A 39 8.75 10.05 3.38
CA VAL A 39 9.52 10.33 4.60
C VAL A 39 11.00 10.52 4.25
N SER A 40 11.63 11.55 4.80
CA SER A 40 13.08 11.76 4.72
C SER A 40 13.78 11.47 6.06
N GLU A 41 15.05 11.07 6.01
CA GLU A 41 15.94 11.04 7.18
C GLU A 41 16.42 12.46 7.55
N VAL A 42 16.53 13.35 6.57
CA VAL A 42 17.09 14.70 6.71
C VAL A 42 15.99 15.66 7.14
N CYS A 43 16.14 16.28 8.31
CA CYS A 43 15.13 17.16 8.90
C CYS A 43 14.69 18.31 7.98
N ASP A 44 15.65 18.99 7.31
CA ASP A 44 15.35 20.07 6.38
C ASP A 44 14.47 19.61 5.21
N ASP A 45 14.71 18.39 4.72
CA ASP A 45 13.90 17.78 3.67
C ASP A 45 12.49 17.46 4.18
N LYS A 46 12.32 17.00 5.43
CA LYS A 46 10.98 16.75 6.03
C LYS A 46 10.14 18.04 6.05
N ILE A 47 10.76 19.16 6.42
CA ILE A 47 10.08 20.48 6.46
C ILE A 47 9.76 20.93 5.03
N TYR A 48 10.70 20.73 4.10
CA TYR A 48 10.54 21.10 2.71
C TYR A 48 9.40 20.32 2.04
N THR A 49 9.37 18.99 2.14
CA THR A 49 8.32 18.15 1.55
C THR A 49 6.96 18.43 2.18
N ALA A 50 6.89 18.59 3.51
CA ALA A 50 5.65 18.98 4.20
C ALA A 50 5.06 20.30 3.67
N LYS A 51 5.92 21.30 3.40
CA LYS A 51 5.49 22.57 2.80
C LYS A 51 4.95 22.38 1.39
N ARG A 52 5.63 21.58 0.54
CA ARG A 52 5.17 21.25 -0.82
C ARG A 52 3.83 20.50 -0.79
N THR A 53 3.67 19.55 0.12
CA THR A 53 2.43 18.78 0.31
C THR A 53 1.25 19.70 0.62
N ALA A 54 1.41 20.66 1.54
CA ALA A 54 0.35 21.60 1.86
C ALA A 54 0.05 22.60 0.73
N GLU A 55 1.06 23.04 -0.02
CA GLU A 55 0.86 23.90 -1.21
C GLU A 55 0.11 23.17 -2.33
N ILE A 56 0.38 21.87 -2.52
CA ILE A 56 -0.39 21.04 -3.44
C ILE A 56 -1.85 20.95 -2.98
N ALA A 57 -2.10 20.68 -1.69
CA ALA A 57 -3.47 20.62 -1.15
C ALA A 57 -4.22 21.95 -1.34
N GLU A 58 -3.55 23.09 -1.13
CA GLU A 58 -4.08 24.43 -1.38
C GLU A 58 -4.34 24.69 -2.88
N ALA A 59 -3.43 24.25 -3.75
CA ALA A 59 -3.60 24.33 -5.20
C ALA A 59 -4.79 23.48 -5.69
N MET A 60 -5.02 22.32 -5.06
CA MET A 60 -6.19 21.46 -5.28
C MET A 60 -7.49 22.04 -4.69
N ARG A 61 -7.42 23.18 -3.99
CA ARG A 61 -8.56 23.83 -3.31
C ARG A 61 -9.19 22.95 -2.23
N ALA A 62 -8.37 22.16 -1.53
CA ALA A 62 -8.84 21.31 -0.45
C ALA A 62 -9.43 22.14 0.69
N ASP A 63 -10.62 21.78 1.14
CA ASP A 63 -11.26 22.32 2.34
C ASP A 63 -10.82 21.60 3.61
N ALA A 64 -10.41 20.33 3.51
CA ALA A 64 -9.87 19.54 4.61
C ALA A 64 -8.99 18.39 4.10
N ALA A 65 -8.22 17.78 5.00
CA ALA A 65 -7.36 16.64 4.67
C ALA A 65 -7.46 15.51 5.71
N ILE A 66 -7.33 14.26 5.26
CA ILE A 66 -6.96 13.14 6.13
C ILE A 66 -5.48 12.88 5.91
N VAL A 67 -4.69 12.76 6.99
CA VAL A 67 -3.25 12.48 6.91
C VAL A 67 -3.01 11.11 7.54
N ALA A 68 -2.54 10.14 6.76
CA ALA A 68 -2.22 8.79 7.22
C ALA A 68 -0.74 8.51 7.01
N ILE A 69 -0.07 7.95 8.03
CA ILE A 69 1.36 7.64 7.97
C ILE A 69 1.63 6.15 8.15
N ASP A 70 2.53 5.63 7.32
CA ASP A 70 3.16 4.32 7.47
C ASP A 70 4.50 4.50 8.22
N GLY A 71 4.45 4.62 9.55
CA GLY A 71 5.64 4.81 10.36
C GLY A 71 5.42 5.49 11.71
N TRP A 72 6.43 5.42 12.58
CA TRP A 72 6.40 6.06 13.89
C TRP A 72 7.79 6.55 14.35
N GLY A 73 7.81 7.27 15.46
CA GLY A 73 9.05 7.83 16.02
C GLY A 73 9.51 9.01 15.18
N ASN A 74 10.73 8.97 14.60
CA ASN A 74 11.23 10.09 13.80
C ASN A 74 10.37 10.40 12.55
N HIS A 75 9.53 9.46 12.09
CA HIS A 75 8.58 9.69 11.00
C HIS A 75 7.40 10.58 11.44
N HIS A 76 7.13 10.64 12.74
CA HIS A 76 6.12 11.56 13.26
C HIS A 76 6.50 13.03 13.08
N VAL A 77 7.78 13.33 12.86
CA VAL A 77 8.20 14.69 12.50
C VAL A 77 7.59 15.08 11.15
N ASP A 78 7.64 14.22 10.14
CA ASP A 78 7.00 14.46 8.83
C ASP A 78 5.49 14.64 8.99
N PHE A 79 4.85 13.71 9.71
CA PHE A 79 3.41 13.74 10.01
C PHE A 79 2.95 15.05 10.66
N VAL A 80 3.65 15.48 11.70
CA VAL A 80 3.34 16.70 12.46
C VAL A 80 3.57 17.95 11.61
N ASN A 81 4.64 17.98 10.81
CA ASN A 81 4.94 19.09 9.91
C ASN A 81 3.92 19.20 8.76
N VAL A 82 3.48 18.09 8.17
CA VAL A 82 2.42 18.08 7.15
C VAL A 82 1.13 18.66 7.72
N ILE A 83 0.70 18.21 8.90
CA ILE A 83 -0.50 18.73 9.57
C ILE A 83 -0.36 20.22 9.90
N GLU A 84 0.82 20.66 10.34
CA GLU A 84 1.11 22.08 10.59
C GLU A 84 0.97 22.93 9.32
N GLN A 85 1.61 22.51 8.24
CA GLN A 85 1.63 23.26 6.99
C GLN A 85 0.23 23.35 6.34
N LEU A 86 -0.59 22.31 6.49
CA LEU A 86 -2.01 22.33 6.15
C LEU A 86 -2.79 23.32 7.02
N GLY A 87 -2.56 23.29 8.34
CA GLY A 87 -3.21 24.18 9.30
C GLY A 87 -2.89 25.67 9.08
N ILE A 88 -1.63 26.00 8.77
CA ILE A 88 -1.20 27.37 8.41
C ILE A 88 -1.96 27.91 7.18
N ARG A 89 -2.40 27.01 6.30
CA ARG A 89 -3.18 27.33 5.09
C ARG A 89 -4.70 27.20 5.29
N ASN A 90 -5.15 27.09 6.54
CA ASN A 90 -6.57 26.92 6.90
C ASN A 90 -7.21 25.65 6.30
N ILE A 91 -6.41 24.58 6.14
CA ILE A 91 -6.90 23.25 5.74
C ILE A 91 -6.90 22.37 7.00
N PRO A 92 -8.04 22.23 7.72
CA PRO A 92 -8.13 21.35 8.87
C PRO A 92 -7.83 19.90 8.48
N ALA A 93 -7.04 19.21 9.32
CA ALA A 93 -6.62 17.83 9.07
C ALA A 93 -7.06 16.87 10.18
N VAL A 94 -7.35 15.61 9.83
CA VAL A 94 -7.46 14.49 10.81
C VAL A 94 -6.32 13.52 10.56
N GLY A 95 -5.55 13.25 11.61
CA GLY A 95 -4.41 12.35 11.56
C GLY A 95 -4.78 10.88 11.83
N LEU A 96 -4.09 9.95 11.17
CA LEU A 96 -4.14 8.51 11.39
C LEU A 96 -2.70 8.01 11.55
N SER A 97 -2.36 7.52 12.73
CA SER A 97 -1.01 7.01 13.03
C SER A 97 -1.08 5.85 14.02
N PHE A 98 -0.08 4.96 13.96
CA PHE A 98 0.25 4.12 15.10
C PHE A 98 0.88 4.99 16.18
N ILE A 99 0.29 5.01 17.37
CA ILE A 99 0.85 5.68 18.54
C ILE A 99 1.13 4.64 19.62
N GLY A 100 0.11 3.94 20.13
CA GLY A 100 0.29 2.94 21.19
C GLY A 100 1.05 3.50 22.41
N LEU A 101 1.79 2.62 23.10
CA LEU A 101 2.72 3.02 24.18
C LEU A 101 4.12 3.37 23.65
N GLN A 102 4.52 2.77 22.52
CA GLN A 102 5.87 2.91 21.95
C GLN A 102 6.02 4.11 21.00
N GLY A 103 5.00 4.41 20.21
CA GLY A 103 4.98 5.42 19.17
C GLY A 103 4.41 6.77 19.64
N ARG A 104 4.68 7.20 20.88
CA ARG A 104 4.31 8.55 21.31
C ARG A 104 4.85 9.58 20.30
N LEU A 105 4.01 10.55 19.93
CA LEU A 105 4.41 11.60 18.98
C LEU A 105 5.68 12.29 19.46
N VAL A 106 6.72 12.26 18.63
CA VAL A 106 8.04 12.83 18.95
C VAL A 106 7.99 14.36 19.04
N CYS A 107 7.06 14.97 18.34
CA CYS A 107 6.78 16.40 18.41
C CYS A 107 5.28 16.64 18.26
N THR A 108 4.83 17.85 18.57
CA THR A 108 3.45 18.28 18.35
C THR A 108 3.40 19.79 18.15
N ASN A 109 2.26 20.28 17.65
CA ASN A 109 1.95 21.70 17.52
C ASN A 109 0.44 21.91 17.67
N LYS A 110 0.00 23.17 17.64
CA LYS A 110 -1.42 23.52 17.85
C LYS A 110 -2.40 22.97 16.80
N TYR A 111 -1.91 22.52 15.64
CA TYR A 111 -2.74 21.95 14.56
C TYR A 111 -2.85 20.42 14.65
N VAL A 112 -2.02 19.76 15.46
CA VAL A 112 -2.13 18.32 15.76
C VAL A 112 -3.09 18.13 16.94
N ASP A 113 -4.35 18.49 16.73
CA ASP A 113 -5.44 18.50 17.71
C ASP A 113 -6.40 17.31 17.55
N CYS A 114 -6.27 16.52 16.47
CA CYS A 114 -7.14 15.37 16.18
C CYS A 114 -6.36 14.26 15.47
N VAL A 115 -5.99 13.23 16.23
CA VAL A 115 -5.30 12.04 15.73
C VAL A 115 -6.02 10.80 16.22
N ILE A 116 -6.29 9.88 15.30
CA ILE A 116 -6.76 8.53 15.60
C ILE A 116 -5.56 7.61 15.71
N ASP A 117 -5.38 7.03 16.89
CA ASP A 117 -4.46 5.92 17.08
C ASP A 117 -5.07 4.63 16.53
N PHE A 118 -4.38 3.98 15.62
CA PHE A 118 -4.78 2.69 15.06
C PHE A 118 -4.05 1.49 15.67
N ASN A 119 -3.32 1.65 16.78
CA ASN A 119 -2.81 0.51 17.56
C ASN A 119 -3.93 -0.48 17.92
N LYS A 120 -3.72 -1.75 17.58
CA LYS A 120 -4.59 -2.88 17.91
C LYS A 120 -3.95 -3.85 18.89
N SER A 121 -2.63 -3.79 19.05
CA SER A 121 -1.90 -4.61 20.02
C SER A 121 -2.25 -4.22 21.45
N GLU A 122 -2.58 -5.21 22.29
CA GLU A 122 -2.85 -5.00 23.71
C GLU A 122 -1.64 -4.43 24.46
N SER A 123 -0.42 -4.80 24.05
CA SER A 123 0.80 -4.29 24.67
C SER A 123 1.02 -2.81 24.36
N GLY A 124 0.46 -2.30 23.26
CA GLY A 124 0.76 -0.98 22.73
C GLY A 124 2.17 -0.85 22.13
N TYR A 125 2.90 -1.96 21.99
CA TYR A 125 4.19 -2.03 21.33
C TYR A 125 4.07 -2.71 19.96
N GLU A 126 4.99 -2.35 19.08
CA GLU A 126 5.26 -3.08 17.84
C GLU A 126 5.63 -4.53 18.20
N ASN A 127 4.93 -5.50 17.59
CA ASN A 127 5.06 -6.92 17.91
C ASN A 127 5.62 -7.78 16.76
N CYS A 128 6.07 -7.15 15.67
CA CYS A 128 6.59 -7.78 14.46
C CYS A 128 5.62 -8.70 13.70
N ILE A 129 4.33 -8.72 14.08
CA ILE A 129 3.30 -9.54 13.42
C ILE A 129 2.65 -8.73 12.30
N VAL A 130 2.93 -9.08 11.05
CA VAL A 130 2.42 -8.38 9.86
C VAL A 130 0.90 -8.28 9.90
N GLY A 131 0.41 -7.05 9.72
CA GLY A 131 -1.02 -6.74 9.69
C GLY A 131 -1.70 -6.61 11.05
N CYS A 132 -0.99 -6.83 12.17
CA CYS A 132 -1.58 -6.69 13.50
C CYS A 132 -2.12 -5.27 13.76
N ASN A 133 -1.35 -4.24 13.43
CA ASN A 133 -1.70 -2.83 13.60
C ASN A 133 -2.09 -2.16 12.27
N ASN A 134 -2.59 -2.92 11.28
CA ASN A 134 -3.06 -2.30 10.04
C ASN A 134 -4.20 -1.33 10.31
N LEU A 135 -4.17 -0.19 9.62
CA LEU A 135 -5.28 0.75 9.55
C LEU A 135 -6.50 0.02 8.98
N THR A 136 -7.64 0.11 9.68
CA THR A 136 -8.87 -0.61 9.31
C THR A 136 -9.93 0.30 8.72
N GLU A 137 -10.97 -0.30 8.13
CA GLU A 137 -12.17 0.44 7.72
C GLU A 137 -12.80 1.22 8.89
N TYR A 138 -12.83 0.66 10.10
CA TYR A 138 -13.36 1.36 11.27
C TYR A 138 -12.54 2.60 11.64
N ASP A 139 -11.22 2.56 11.45
CA ASP A 139 -10.35 3.73 11.66
C ASP A 139 -10.61 4.81 10.60
N ALA A 140 -10.79 4.40 9.34
CA ALA A 140 -11.16 5.30 8.26
C ALA A 140 -12.53 5.95 8.48
N MET A 141 -13.55 5.18 8.91
CA MET A 141 -14.88 5.69 9.24
C MET A 141 -14.82 6.77 10.33
N LYS A 142 -14.09 6.50 11.43
CA LYS A 142 -13.86 7.50 12.48
C LYS A 142 -13.18 8.75 11.92
N ALA A 143 -12.18 8.59 11.05
CA ALA A 143 -11.44 9.72 10.48
C ALA A 143 -12.35 10.62 9.64
N VAL A 144 -13.16 10.03 8.76
CA VAL A 144 -14.11 10.78 7.92
C VAL A 144 -15.18 11.48 8.77
N ALA A 145 -15.71 10.81 9.81
CA ALA A 145 -16.66 11.42 10.72
C ALA A 145 -16.08 12.64 11.47
N LEU A 146 -14.85 12.51 11.99
CA LEU A 146 -14.15 13.61 12.66
C LEU A 146 -13.79 14.75 11.68
N LEU A 147 -13.45 14.43 10.43
CA LEU A 147 -13.17 15.41 9.38
C LEU A 147 -14.40 16.27 9.11
N LYS A 148 -15.57 15.64 8.95
CA LYS A 148 -16.85 16.34 8.76
C LYS A 148 -17.17 17.26 9.94
N ASN A 149 -16.93 16.81 11.18
CA ASN A 149 -17.11 17.65 12.37
C ASN A 149 -16.16 18.86 12.37
N LYS A 150 -14.89 18.66 11.99
CA LYS A 150 -13.93 19.75 11.85
C LYS A 150 -14.35 20.77 10.79
N LEU A 151 -14.81 20.30 9.64
CA LEU A 151 -15.36 21.14 8.57
C LEU A 151 -16.51 22.02 9.09
N LYS A 152 -17.45 21.46 9.86
CA LYS A 152 -18.53 22.22 10.52
C LYS A 152 -17.99 23.32 11.44
N LYS A 153 -17.01 23.00 12.29
CA LYS A 153 -16.43 23.97 13.25
C LYS A 153 -15.74 25.16 12.59
N VAL A 154 -15.24 24.99 11.36
CA VAL A 154 -14.61 26.09 10.59
C VAL A 154 -15.59 26.78 9.63
N GLY A 155 -16.90 26.57 9.80
CA GLY A 155 -17.94 27.21 8.98
C GLY A 155 -18.02 26.66 7.55
N LYS A 156 -17.57 25.42 7.34
CA LYS A 156 -17.62 24.72 6.04
C LYS A 156 -18.45 23.45 6.15
N ASP A 157 -19.71 23.57 6.59
CA ASP A 157 -20.55 22.38 6.81
C ASP A 157 -20.62 21.51 5.54
N PRO A 158 -20.31 20.20 5.60
CA PRO A 158 -20.48 19.27 4.49
C PRO A 158 -21.94 19.10 4.02
N GLU A 159 -22.93 19.46 4.85
CA GLU A 159 -24.34 19.41 4.47
C GLU A 159 -24.78 20.67 3.68
N GLU A 160 -24.06 21.80 3.86
CA GLU A 160 -24.28 23.02 3.09
C GLU A 160 -23.70 22.89 1.68
N THR A 161 -24.46 22.24 0.80
CA THR A 161 -24.02 21.93 -0.56
C THR A 161 -25.01 22.41 -1.59
N LEU A 162 -24.48 22.73 -2.77
CA LEU A 162 -25.30 22.95 -3.95
C LEU A 162 -25.46 21.60 -4.67
N GLU A 163 -26.69 21.26 -5.06
CA GLU A 163 -26.93 20.12 -5.96
C GLU A 163 -26.56 20.54 -7.39
N LEU A 164 -25.29 20.35 -7.72
CA LEU A 164 -24.76 20.56 -9.07
C LEU A 164 -24.49 19.21 -9.75
N GLU A 165 -24.33 19.25 -11.07
CA GLU A 165 -24.13 18.06 -11.88
C GLU A 165 -22.80 17.37 -11.55
N GLU A 166 -22.85 16.08 -11.22
CA GLU A 166 -21.66 15.28 -11.03
C GLU A 166 -20.99 14.96 -12.37
N ARG A 167 -19.69 15.22 -12.48
CA ARG A 167 -18.92 14.90 -13.69
C ARG A 167 -17.98 13.73 -13.44
N VAL A 168 -18.20 12.64 -14.16
CA VAL A 168 -17.26 11.52 -14.18
C VAL A 168 -15.98 11.97 -14.90
N LEU A 169 -14.89 12.09 -14.15
CA LEU A 169 -13.57 12.45 -14.67
C LEU A 169 -12.91 11.26 -15.34
N ARG A 170 -12.98 10.09 -14.69
CA ARG A 170 -12.28 8.87 -15.11
C ARG A 170 -13.10 7.64 -14.74
N ARG A 171 -12.88 6.55 -15.49
CA ARG A 171 -13.49 5.25 -15.24
C ARG A 171 -12.44 4.16 -15.24
N LEU A 172 -12.40 3.41 -14.15
CA LEU A 172 -11.63 2.18 -14.03
C LEU A 172 -12.60 1.01 -13.90
N LEU A 173 -12.47 0.05 -14.81
CA LEU A 173 -13.20 -1.19 -14.75
C LEU A 173 -12.28 -2.30 -14.24
N VAL A 174 -12.65 -2.92 -13.12
CA VAL A 174 -11.96 -4.10 -12.60
C VAL A 174 -12.80 -5.34 -12.87
N LYS A 175 -12.19 -6.34 -13.51
CA LYS A 175 -12.74 -7.68 -13.70
C LYS A 175 -12.07 -8.63 -12.71
N LYS A 176 -12.79 -9.10 -11.71
CA LYS A 176 -12.27 -10.04 -10.71
C LYS A 176 -12.59 -11.48 -11.09
N TYR A 177 -11.56 -12.28 -11.30
CA TYR A 177 -11.66 -13.70 -11.63
C TYR A 177 -11.30 -14.54 -10.40
N GLU A 178 -12.23 -15.38 -9.95
CA GLU A 178 -12.03 -16.22 -8.77
C GLU A 178 -11.18 -17.45 -9.12
N ILE A 179 -10.07 -17.63 -8.38
CA ILE A 179 -9.24 -18.83 -8.40
C ILE A 179 -9.63 -19.70 -7.21
N LYS A 180 -9.91 -20.97 -7.49
CA LYS A 180 -10.38 -21.98 -6.54
C LYS A 180 -9.33 -23.04 -6.25
N ASP A 181 -8.37 -23.21 -7.16
CA ASP A 181 -7.29 -24.18 -7.03
C ASP A 181 -6.01 -23.64 -7.66
N VAL A 182 -4.89 -23.86 -6.98
CA VAL A 182 -3.55 -23.49 -7.46
C VAL A 182 -2.64 -24.71 -7.37
N GLU A 183 -1.97 -25.04 -8.46
CA GLU A 183 -1.03 -26.17 -8.51
C GLU A 183 0.20 -25.87 -9.37
N PHE A 184 1.27 -26.63 -9.15
CA PHE A 184 2.37 -26.67 -10.10
C PHE A 184 2.04 -27.57 -11.30
N GLY A 185 2.52 -27.19 -12.48
CA GLY A 185 2.42 -27.98 -13.69
C GLY A 185 3.57 -27.72 -14.66
N ASN A 186 3.41 -28.14 -15.91
CA ASN A 186 4.46 -28.02 -16.93
C ASN A 186 4.46 -26.66 -17.67
N LYS A 187 3.44 -25.83 -17.45
CA LYS A 187 3.31 -24.48 -18.01
C LYS A 187 2.40 -23.64 -17.13
N THR A 188 2.55 -22.32 -17.20
CA THR A 188 1.65 -21.38 -16.53
C THR A 188 0.37 -21.20 -17.37
N GLU A 189 -0.79 -21.46 -16.79
CA GLU A 189 -2.10 -21.29 -17.44
C GLU A 189 -3.20 -21.01 -16.41
N ILE A 190 -4.25 -20.29 -16.83
CA ILE A 190 -5.45 -20.05 -16.04
C ILE A 190 -6.63 -20.57 -16.86
N SER A 191 -7.44 -21.45 -16.27
CA SER A 191 -8.63 -21.99 -16.93
C SER A 191 -9.62 -22.50 -15.88
N ARG A 192 -10.91 -22.18 -16.06
CA ARG A 192 -12.03 -22.68 -15.24
C ARG A 192 -11.82 -22.57 -13.72
N GLY A 193 -11.22 -21.47 -13.25
CA GLY A 193 -10.97 -21.23 -11.82
C GLY A 193 -9.73 -21.94 -11.25
N LYS A 194 -8.87 -22.49 -12.10
CA LYS A 194 -7.62 -23.14 -11.71
C LYS A 194 -6.43 -22.36 -12.27
N LEU A 195 -5.50 -21.98 -11.40
CA LEU A 195 -4.20 -21.40 -11.76
C LEU A 195 -3.13 -22.50 -11.68
N ARG A 196 -2.61 -22.89 -12.83
CA ARG A 196 -1.45 -23.78 -12.89
C ARG A 196 -0.21 -22.92 -13.11
N ILE A 197 0.83 -23.09 -12.30
CA ILE A 197 2.09 -22.36 -12.40
C ILE A 197 3.15 -23.33 -12.93
N ASP A 198 3.94 -22.90 -13.92
CA ASP A 198 5.09 -23.69 -14.37
C ASP A 198 6.04 -23.98 -13.18
N LYS A 199 6.28 -25.26 -12.91
CA LYS A 199 7.17 -25.71 -11.83
C LYS A 199 8.61 -25.20 -11.99
N ASN A 200 9.01 -24.86 -13.21
CA ASN A 200 10.34 -24.34 -13.52
C ASN A 200 10.31 -22.81 -13.77
N ILE A 201 9.23 -22.11 -13.44
CA ILE A 201 9.08 -20.67 -13.71
C ILE A 201 10.26 -19.84 -13.18
N VAL A 202 10.79 -20.23 -12.02
CA VAL A 202 11.91 -19.55 -11.36
C VAL A 202 13.20 -19.67 -12.17
N ASP A 203 13.41 -20.78 -12.90
CA ASP A 203 14.63 -21.01 -13.66
C ASP A 203 14.80 -19.99 -14.80
N LYS A 204 13.72 -19.36 -15.27
CA LYS A 204 13.77 -18.25 -16.24
C LYS A 204 14.45 -17.00 -15.68
N TYR A 205 14.44 -16.83 -14.36
CA TYR A 205 14.86 -15.60 -13.68
C TYR A 205 16.12 -15.79 -12.81
N LYS A 206 16.57 -17.04 -12.61
CA LYS A 206 17.82 -17.34 -11.91
C LYS A 206 19.00 -16.66 -12.60
N GLY A 207 19.82 -15.97 -11.81
CA GLY A 207 21.03 -15.29 -12.28
C GLY A 207 20.79 -13.96 -13.01
N LEU A 208 19.54 -13.48 -13.16
CA LEU A 208 19.28 -12.16 -13.74
C LEU A 208 19.64 -11.02 -12.79
N GLU A 209 19.47 -11.22 -11.49
CA GLU A 209 19.84 -10.26 -10.46
C GLU A 209 21.09 -10.76 -9.72
N SER A 210 22.21 -10.08 -9.88
CA SER A 210 23.50 -10.47 -9.28
C SER A 210 23.52 -10.44 -7.76
N ARG A 211 22.53 -9.79 -7.13
CA ARG A 211 22.39 -9.63 -5.68
C ARG A 211 21.59 -10.76 -5.02
N ILE A 212 20.91 -11.58 -5.84
CA ILE A 212 20.09 -12.70 -5.37
C ILE A 212 20.85 -14.00 -5.57
N LYS A 213 20.98 -14.78 -4.50
CA LYS A 213 21.66 -16.07 -4.50
C LYS A 213 20.74 -17.20 -4.97
N ASP A 214 19.53 -17.24 -4.43
CA ASP A 214 18.53 -18.24 -4.78
C ASP A 214 17.11 -17.69 -4.61
N ILE A 215 16.16 -18.34 -5.29
CA ILE A 215 14.75 -18.00 -5.27
C ILE A 215 13.98 -19.31 -5.10
N LYS A 216 13.13 -19.38 -4.09
CA LYS A 216 12.22 -20.50 -3.87
C LYS A 216 10.80 -20.04 -4.12
N LEU A 217 10.05 -20.80 -4.92
CA LEU A 217 8.63 -20.59 -5.12
C LEU A 217 7.85 -21.76 -4.51
N SER A 218 6.85 -21.45 -3.70
CA SER A 218 5.94 -22.43 -3.08
C SER A 218 4.49 -22.01 -3.26
N ILE A 219 3.58 -22.98 -3.28
CA ILE A 219 2.13 -22.75 -3.22
C ILE A 219 1.68 -23.16 -1.82
N VAL A 220 1.16 -22.22 -1.05
CA VAL A 220 0.62 -22.45 0.30
C VAL A 220 -0.89 -22.49 0.20
N LYS A 221 -1.53 -23.58 0.64
CA LYS A 221 -2.99 -23.67 0.61
C LYS A 221 -3.60 -22.92 1.80
N PRO A 222 -4.87 -22.49 1.68
CA PRO A 222 -5.62 -21.96 2.81
C PRO A 222 -5.54 -22.88 4.03
N GLY A 223 -5.04 -22.35 5.15
CA GLY A 223 -4.90 -23.07 6.42
C GLY A 223 -3.58 -23.82 6.62
N GLU A 224 -2.73 -23.98 5.60
CA GLU A 224 -1.41 -24.61 5.70
C GLU A 224 -0.34 -23.62 6.20
N TYR A 225 -0.54 -23.05 7.39
CA TYR A 225 0.28 -21.94 7.93
C TYR A 225 1.28 -22.35 9.02
N ASP A 226 1.45 -23.66 9.24
CA ASP A 226 2.35 -24.21 10.27
C ASP A 226 3.74 -24.54 9.71
N PHE A 227 4.39 -23.51 9.15
CA PHE A 227 5.75 -23.62 8.62
C PHE A 227 6.50 -22.30 8.82
N PHE A 228 7.83 -22.38 8.79
CA PHE A 228 8.70 -21.24 8.94
C PHE A 228 8.70 -20.36 7.67
N VAL A 229 8.54 -19.06 7.84
CA VAL A 229 8.74 -18.03 6.83
C VAL A 229 9.83 -17.06 7.26
N ASN A 230 10.58 -16.55 6.29
CA ASN A 230 11.47 -15.40 6.51
C ASN A 230 10.68 -14.10 6.60
N SER A 231 11.36 -13.01 6.91
CA SER A 231 10.76 -11.69 7.01
C SER A 231 9.98 -11.30 5.76
N ASN A 232 8.77 -10.80 5.98
CA ASN A 232 7.90 -10.32 4.93
C ASN A 232 8.46 -9.05 4.28
N LEU A 233 8.74 -9.13 2.99
CA LEU A 233 9.08 -7.98 2.17
C LEU A 233 7.81 -7.35 1.59
N ASP A 234 6.78 -8.14 1.26
CA ASP A 234 5.49 -7.60 0.82
C ASP A 234 4.35 -8.64 0.77
N PHE A 235 3.12 -8.12 0.66
CA PHE A 235 1.96 -8.82 0.11
C PHE A 235 1.44 -8.02 -1.09
N GLN A 236 1.17 -8.71 -2.21
CA GLN A 236 0.83 -8.07 -3.48
C GLN A 236 -0.43 -8.68 -4.10
N PRO A 237 -1.29 -7.85 -4.73
CA PRO A 237 -2.36 -8.36 -5.58
C PRO A 237 -1.79 -8.98 -6.85
N ILE A 238 -2.49 -9.96 -7.41
CA ILE A 238 -2.19 -10.46 -8.76
C ILE A 238 -3.20 -9.82 -9.72
N ALA A 239 -2.80 -8.68 -10.27
CA ALA A 239 -3.63 -7.87 -11.17
C ALA A 239 -2.85 -7.48 -12.43
N CYS A 240 -3.56 -7.36 -13.55
CA CYS A 240 -2.99 -7.08 -14.86
C CYS A 240 -3.79 -5.99 -15.59
N LYS A 241 -3.07 -5.05 -16.19
CA LYS A 241 -3.66 -4.04 -17.05
C LYS A 241 -3.97 -4.60 -18.43
N VAL A 242 -5.26 -4.69 -18.75
CA VAL A 242 -5.73 -5.17 -20.05
C VAL A 242 -5.84 -4.02 -21.05
N ARG A 243 -6.25 -2.84 -20.60
CA ARG A 243 -6.39 -1.66 -21.47
C ARG A 243 -6.28 -0.37 -20.67
N GLY A 244 -5.59 0.63 -21.21
CA GLY A 244 -5.41 1.94 -20.58
C GLY A 244 -4.22 1.96 -19.63
N GLU A 245 -4.17 2.96 -18.76
CA GLU A 245 -3.09 3.20 -17.80
C GLU A 245 -3.63 3.09 -16.37
N LEU A 246 -2.76 3.05 -15.35
CA LEU A 246 -3.19 2.92 -13.97
C LEU A 246 -4.24 4.00 -13.62
N GLY A 247 -5.39 3.55 -13.11
CA GLY A 247 -6.54 4.39 -12.75
C GLY A 247 -7.59 4.59 -13.85
N GLU A 248 -7.35 4.11 -15.08
CA GLU A 248 -8.28 4.26 -16.20
C GLU A 248 -8.35 3.01 -17.09
N GLY A 249 -9.50 2.72 -17.68
CA GLY A 249 -9.63 1.59 -18.61
C GLY A 249 -10.01 0.29 -17.93
N ILE A 250 -9.30 -0.82 -18.20
CA ILE A 250 -9.68 -2.17 -17.75
C ILE A 250 -8.49 -2.86 -17.08
N THR A 251 -8.70 -3.30 -15.85
CA THR A 251 -7.80 -4.14 -15.07
C THR A 251 -8.47 -5.49 -14.80
N SER A 252 -7.73 -6.58 -14.99
CA SER A 252 -8.12 -7.91 -14.51
C SER A 252 -7.42 -8.18 -13.19
N GLU A 253 -8.11 -8.73 -12.21
CA GLU A 253 -7.58 -9.09 -10.89
C GLU A 253 -7.95 -10.55 -10.59
N LEU A 254 -7.04 -11.31 -10.02
CA LEU A 254 -7.35 -12.63 -9.46
C LEU A 254 -7.76 -12.48 -8.00
N SER A 255 -8.85 -13.15 -7.61
CA SER A 255 -9.24 -13.36 -6.21
C SER A 255 -9.04 -14.83 -5.82
N GLY A 256 -8.97 -15.12 -4.51
CA GLY A 256 -8.65 -16.47 -4.02
C GLY A 256 -7.17 -16.83 -4.08
N VAL A 257 -6.31 -15.88 -4.48
CA VAL A 257 -4.86 -16.03 -4.53
C VAL A 257 -4.17 -14.69 -4.26
N THR A 258 -3.11 -14.71 -3.46
CA THR A 258 -2.30 -13.53 -3.11
C THR A 258 -0.81 -13.87 -3.24
N LEU A 259 0.02 -12.94 -3.72
CA LEU A 259 1.47 -13.11 -3.71
C LEU A 259 2.04 -12.67 -2.36
N MET A 260 2.90 -13.52 -1.78
CA MET A 260 3.67 -13.22 -0.57
C MET A 260 5.16 -13.25 -0.90
N LEU A 261 5.86 -12.15 -0.64
CA LEU A 261 7.31 -12.05 -0.83
C LEU A 261 8.00 -12.02 0.53
N THR A 262 8.94 -12.94 0.73
CA THR A 262 9.81 -12.98 1.92
C THR A 262 11.27 -13.07 1.52
N GLY A 263 12.20 -12.83 2.44
CA GLY A 263 13.59 -13.14 2.17
C GLY A 263 14.52 -13.00 3.36
N VAL A 264 15.73 -13.53 3.19
CA VAL A 264 16.79 -13.58 4.20
C VAL A 264 18.17 -13.52 3.55
N GLU A 265 19.13 -12.96 4.25
CA GLU A 265 20.52 -12.90 3.82
C GLU A 265 21.27 -14.22 4.05
N ASP A 266 22.01 -14.67 3.04
CA ASP A 266 22.88 -15.85 3.11
C ASP A 266 23.95 -15.69 4.19
N LYS A 267 24.33 -16.81 4.84
CA LYS A 267 25.33 -16.94 5.93
C LYS A 267 25.02 -16.15 7.21
N SER A 268 24.80 -14.83 7.13
CA SER A 268 24.48 -14.01 8.30
C SER A 268 23.12 -14.34 8.89
N GLY A 269 22.18 -14.83 8.05
CA GLY A 269 20.79 -15.03 8.43
C GLY A 269 20.04 -13.73 8.72
N PHE A 270 20.60 -12.58 8.30
CA PHE A 270 19.98 -11.29 8.54
C PHE A 270 18.62 -11.22 7.84
N GLN A 271 17.62 -10.87 8.62
CA GLN A 271 16.25 -10.71 8.19
C GLN A 271 16.05 -9.23 7.82
N PRO A 272 15.78 -8.90 6.54
CA PRO A 272 15.57 -7.53 6.11
C PRO A 272 14.59 -6.78 7.01
N SER A 273 15.11 -5.82 7.78
CA SER A 273 14.37 -5.12 8.83
C SER A 273 15.15 -3.91 9.40
N ASN A 274 14.45 -3.04 10.14
CA ASN A 274 14.97 -1.89 10.88
C ASN A 274 14.55 -2.01 12.34
N ILE A 275 13.24 -1.98 12.62
CA ILE A 275 12.71 -2.28 13.97
C ILE A 275 11.97 -3.61 13.93
N GLY A 276 12.75 -4.67 14.17
CA GLY A 276 12.24 -6.02 14.28
C GLY A 276 11.84 -6.63 12.95
N SER A 277 11.83 -7.95 12.93
CA SER A 277 11.72 -8.79 11.75
C SER A 277 10.57 -9.78 11.94
N SER A 278 9.95 -10.21 10.85
CA SER A 278 8.68 -10.98 10.86
C SER A 278 8.87 -12.46 10.51
N GLU A 279 10.09 -12.98 10.66
CA GLU A 279 10.35 -14.40 10.50
C GLU A 279 9.78 -15.24 11.65
N GLY A 280 9.42 -16.49 11.36
CA GLY A 280 8.83 -17.40 12.33
C GLY A 280 7.76 -18.27 11.71
N ILE A 281 6.90 -18.87 12.54
CA ILE A 281 5.79 -19.67 12.04
C ILE A 281 4.74 -18.73 11.43
N LEU A 282 4.37 -18.96 10.16
CA LEU A 282 3.52 -18.04 9.40
C LEU A 282 2.21 -17.69 10.13
N ARG A 283 1.56 -18.67 10.76
CA ARG A 283 0.31 -18.45 11.52
C ARG A 283 0.45 -17.50 12.72
N GLU A 284 1.66 -17.34 13.24
CA GLU A 284 1.98 -16.50 14.40
C GLU A 284 2.49 -15.12 13.96
N GLN A 285 3.07 -15.03 12.75
CA GLN A 285 3.71 -13.82 12.24
C GLN A 285 2.84 -12.99 11.28
N VAL A 286 1.65 -13.46 10.92
CA VAL A 286 0.72 -12.74 10.03
C VAL A 286 -0.69 -12.79 10.59
N VAL A 287 -1.31 -11.62 10.73
CA VAL A 287 -2.77 -11.50 10.91
C VAL A 287 -3.41 -11.44 9.53
N PHE A 288 -4.00 -12.55 9.10
CA PHE A 288 -4.76 -12.65 7.86
C PHE A 288 -6.05 -11.81 7.91
N ASP A 289 -6.70 -11.66 6.74
CA ASP A 289 -7.97 -10.95 6.59
C ASP A 289 -7.88 -9.46 6.96
N ARG A 290 -6.74 -8.85 6.69
CA ARG A 290 -6.52 -7.39 6.76
C ARG A 290 -6.35 -6.83 5.36
N ASP A 291 -6.55 -5.52 5.21
CA ASP A 291 -6.36 -4.86 3.92
C ASP A 291 -4.92 -4.99 3.38
N GLY A 292 -3.95 -5.17 4.27
CA GLY A 292 -2.53 -5.36 3.94
C GLY A 292 -2.02 -6.80 3.91
N THR A 293 -2.86 -7.79 4.19
CA THR A 293 -2.45 -9.20 4.23
C THR A 293 -3.40 -10.06 3.40
N ALA A 294 -2.96 -11.27 3.05
CA ALA A 294 -3.82 -12.20 2.33
C ALA A 294 -5.10 -12.52 3.12
N LYS A 295 -6.18 -12.86 2.41
CA LYS A 295 -7.34 -13.46 3.09
C LYS A 295 -6.99 -14.85 3.56
N SER A 296 -7.59 -15.30 4.66
CA SER A 296 -7.39 -16.67 5.15
C SER A 296 -7.88 -17.74 4.18
N THR A 297 -8.73 -17.37 3.22
CA THR A 297 -9.24 -18.20 2.12
C THR A 297 -8.36 -18.23 0.87
N ASP A 298 -7.34 -17.38 0.79
CA ASP A 298 -6.50 -17.28 -0.40
C ASP A 298 -5.39 -18.34 -0.40
N TYR A 299 -5.08 -18.87 -1.58
CA TYR A 299 -3.79 -19.52 -1.80
C TYR A 299 -2.68 -18.47 -1.77
N LEU A 300 -1.53 -18.79 -1.18
CA LEU A 300 -0.35 -17.94 -1.28
C LEU A 300 0.59 -18.44 -2.38
N ILE A 301 0.93 -17.56 -3.31
CA ILE A 301 2.10 -17.73 -4.16
C ILE A 301 3.28 -17.15 -3.38
N HIS A 302 4.00 -18.03 -2.69
CA HIS A 302 5.09 -17.64 -1.79
C HIS A 302 6.42 -17.63 -2.53
N VAL A 303 6.95 -16.44 -2.78
CA VAL A 303 8.30 -16.21 -3.29
C VAL A 303 9.21 -15.91 -2.11
N ASP A 304 10.18 -16.78 -1.87
CA ASP A 304 11.18 -16.61 -0.81
C ASP A 304 12.55 -16.39 -1.44
N VAL A 305 13.20 -15.29 -1.07
CA VAL A 305 14.44 -14.83 -1.68
C VAL A 305 15.61 -15.02 -0.71
N LEU A 306 16.66 -15.68 -1.19
CA LEU A 306 17.95 -15.75 -0.51
C LEU A 306 18.87 -14.69 -1.10
N PHE A 307 19.15 -13.63 -0.35
CA PHE A 307 20.08 -12.57 -0.76
C PHE A 307 21.53 -13.07 -0.64
N ASN A 308 22.42 -12.55 -1.49
CA ASN A 308 23.86 -12.67 -1.21
C ASN A 308 24.20 -11.94 0.10
N GLU A 309 25.28 -12.35 0.76
CA GLU A 309 25.75 -11.71 2.00
C GLU A 309 25.89 -10.19 1.83
N GLY A 310 25.34 -9.42 2.77
CA GLY A 310 25.28 -7.95 2.75
C GLY A 310 24.16 -7.34 1.90
N GLU A 311 23.55 -8.09 0.97
CA GLU A 311 22.58 -7.54 0.01
C GLU A 311 21.18 -7.37 0.61
N GLY A 312 20.81 -8.15 1.63
CA GLY A 312 19.51 -8.04 2.32
C GLY A 312 19.33 -6.75 3.10
N ARG A 313 20.37 -5.91 3.17
CA ARG A 313 20.43 -4.63 3.89
C ARG A 313 20.43 -3.41 2.96
N THR A 314 20.44 -3.63 1.65
CA THR A 314 20.63 -2.59 0.64
C THR A 314 19.34 -2.31 -0.11
N ALA A 315 19.20 -1.09 -0.63
CA ALA A 315 18.07 -0.75 -1.49
C ALA A 315 18.05 -1.63 -2.74
N GLU A 316 19.19 -1.78 -3.39
CA GLU A 316 19.29 -2.50 -4.64
C GLU A 316 19.02 -4.01 -4.48
N GLY A 317 19.40 -4.60 -3.34
CA GLY A 317 19.04 -5.96 -2.98
C GLY A 317 17.53 -6.12 -2.85
N ILE A 318 16.89 -5.29 -2.02
CA ILE A 318 15.42 -5.33 -1.85
C ILE A 318 14.70 -5.09 -3.18
N MET A 319 15.12 -4.10 -3.96
CA MET A 319 14.58 -3.86 -5.31
C MET A 319 14.74 -5.08 -6.23
N ALA A 320 15.83 -5.84 -6.12
CA ALA A 320 16.05 -7.05 -6.91
C ALA A 320 15.04 -8.16 -6.55
N ALA A 321 14.75 -8.35 -5.25
CA ALA A 321 13.72 -9.30 -4.81
C ALA A 321 12.34 -8.93 -5.37
N HIS A 322 11.98 -7.65 -5.32
CA HIS A 322 10.72 -7.15 -5.88
C HIS A 322 10.64 -7.25 -7.40
N ARG A 323 11.75 -7.00 -8.14
CA ARG A 323 11.79 -7.27 -9.59
C ARG A 323 11.52 -8.73 -9.90
N ILE A 324 12.13 -9.65 -9.17
CA ILE A 324 11.94 -11.10 -9.39
C ILE A 324 10.49 -11.50 -9.10
N ALA A 325 9.92 -11.06 -7.98
CA ALA A 325 8.52 -11.32 -7.64
C ALA A 325 7.57 -10.80 -8.73
N ASP A 326 7.84 -9.60 -9.25
CA ASP A 326 7.05 -8.99 -10.31
C ASP A 326 7.22 -9.69 -11.67
N MET A 327 8.41 -10.23 -11.98
CA MET A 327 8.65 -11.07 -13.16
C MET A 327 7.91 -12.41 -13.08
N ILE A 328 7.89 -13.07 -11.91
CA ILE A 328 7.10 -14.29 -11.69
C ILE A 328 5.62 -13.99 -11.86
N SER A 329 5.13 -12.89 -11.25
CA SER A 329 3.75 -12.43 -11.44
C SER A 329 3.44 -12.09 -12.89
N ARG A 330 4.40 -11.55 -13.66
CA ARG A 330 4.21 -11.24 -15.09
C ARG A 330 3.80 -12.46 -15.89
N ASP A 331 4.43 -13.62 -15.68
CA ASP A 331 4.04 -14.84 -16.39
C ASP A 331 2.58 -15.24 -16.13
N ILE A 332 2.08 -14.97 -14.92
CA ILE A 332 0.67 -15.17 -14.56
C ILE A 332 -0.20 -14.10 -15.24
N ARG A 333 0.20 -12.82 -15.16
CA ARG A 333 -0.51 -11.68 -15.78
C ARG A 333 -0.67 -11.81 -17.29
N GLU A 334 0.32 -12.37 -17.99
CA GLU A 334 0.20 -12.64 -19.43
C GLU A 334 -0.93 -13.63 -19.72
N GLN A 335 -1.14 -14.65 -18.87
CA GLN A 335 -2.30 -15.54 -19.03
C GLN A 335 -3.63 -14.83 -18.71
N MET A 336 -3.63 -13.89 -17.77
CA MET A 336 -4.82 -13.12 -17.39
C MET A 336 -5.40 -12.26 -18.53
N LYS A 337 -4.57 -11.87 -19.52
CA LYS A 337 -5.02 -11.12 -20.70
C LYS A 337 -5.90 -11.95 -21.64
N HIS A 338 -5.88 -13.27 -21.49
CA HIS A 338 -6.52 -14.23 -22.42
C HIS A 338 -7.63 -15.08 -21.77
N ILE A 339 -8.07 -14.76 -20.55
CA ILE A 339 -9.15 -15.50 -19.88
C ILE A 339 -10.48 -15.24 -20.61
N ASP A 340 -11.06 -16.29 -21.20
CA ASP A 340 -12.36 -16.27 -21.87
C ASP A 340 -13.32 -17.37 -21.39
N ASP A 341 -12.84 -18.30 -20.55
CA ASP A 341 -13.55 -19.48 -20.08
C ASP A 341 -13.97 -19.42 -18.60
N MET A 342 -13.93 -18.23 -18.00
CA MET A 342 -14.29 -17.98 -16.60
C MET A 342 -15.26 -16.79 -16.45
N PRO A 343 -16.26 -16.88 -15.55
CA PRO A 343 -17.01 -15.72 -15.14
C PRO A 343 -16.13 -14.75 -14.33
N TYR A 344 -16.49 -13.47 -14.32
CA TYR A 344 -15.85 -12.46 -13.48
C TYR A 344 -16.89 -11.58 -12.79
N GLU A 345 -16.55 -11.11 -11.59
CA GLU A 345 -17.24 -9.99 -10.97
C GLU A 345 -16.76 -8.68 -11.62
N LYS A 346 -17.72 -7.83 -11.98
CA LYS A 346 -17.46 -6.55 -12.65
C LYS A 346 -17.62 -5.42 -11.64
N ILE A 347 -16.53 -4.70 -11.35
CA ILE A 347 -16.55 -3.53 -10.47
C ILE A 347 -16.17 -2.30 -11.28
N GLU A 348 -17.00 -1.26 -11.23
CA GLU A 348 -16.72 0.02 -11.88
C GLU A 348 -16.39 1.08 -10.82
N TYR A 349 -15.16 1.59 -10.86
CA TYR A 349 -14.75 2.74 -10.06
C TYR A 349 -14.82 4.01 -10.91
N ARG A 350 -15.52 5.02 -10.37
CA ARG A 350 -15.68 6.32 -10.99
C ARG A 350 -14.97 7.36 -10.14
N ASP A 351 -14.04 8.06 -10.76
CA ASP A 351 -13.47 9.30 -10.22
C ASP A 351 -14.43 10.43 -10.59
N ILE A 352 -15.07 11.06 -9.60
CA ILE A 352 -16.19 11.97 -9.79
C ILE A 352 -15.83 13.33 -9.22
N ALA A 353 -15.90 14.37 -10.05
CA ALA A 353 -15.95 15.75 -9.57
C ALA A 353 -17.37 16.07 -9.12
N LYS A 354 -17.51 16.55 -7.88
CA LYS A 354 -18.78 16.89 -7.24
C LYS A 354 -18.81 18.39 -6.94
N GLU A 355 -19.13 19.17 -7.97
CA GLU A 355 -19.13 20.62 -7.86
C GLU A 355 -20.05 21.09 -6.72
N GLY A 356 -19.60 22.08 -5.95
CA GLY A 356 -20.35 22.59 -4.79
C GLY A 356 -20.29 21.72 -3.54
N LYS A 357 -19.62 20.56 -3.55
CA LYS A 357 -19.31 19.78 -2.35
C LYS A 357 -17.98 20.22 -1.72
N ARG A 358 -17.80 19.92 -0.43
CA ARG A 358 -16.55 20.22 0.28
C ARG A 358 -15.43 19.34 -0.23
N LYS A 359 -14.31 19.95 -0.60
CA LYS A 359 -13.17 19.28 -1.22
C LYS A 359 -12.27 18.66 -0.17
N VAL A 360 -12.02 17.37 -0.27
CA VAL A 360 -11.16 16.65 0.68
C VAL A 360 -10.05 15.92 -0.06
N VAL A 361 -8.86 15.93 0.53
CA VAL A 361 -7.70 15.19 0.05
C VAL A 361 -7.25 14.18 1.10
N LEU A 362 -6.65 13.09 0.64
CA LEU A 362 -5.92 12.16 1.50
C LEU A 362 -4.43 12.40 1.30
N VAL A 363 -3.71 12.70 2.37
CA VAL A 363 -2.25 12.67 2.37
C VAL A 363 -1.79 11.31 2.91
N LYS A 364 -1.08 10.54 2.10
CA LYS A 364 -0.39 9.32 2.53
C LYS A 364 1.09 9.62 2.68
N ILE A 365 1.58 9.56 3.90
CA ILE A 365 3.01 9.66 4.20
C ILE A 365 3.57 8.23 4.17
N VAL A 366 4.43 7.97 3.21
CA VAL A 366 4.98 6.64 2.89
C VAL A 366 6.48 6.62 3.08
N SER A 367 7.06 5.42 3.17
CA SER A 367 8.50 5.29 3.31
C SER A 367 9.24 5.86 2.08
N GLY A 368 10.31 6.61 2.35
CA GLY A 368 11.23 7.18 1.37
C GLY A 368 12.65 7.32 1.94
N LEU A 369 12.99 6.49 2.93
CA LEU A 369 14.26 6.57 3.65
C LEU A 369 15.45 6.14 2.79
N GLY A 370 15.20 5.24 1.84
CA GLY A 370 16.23 4.49 1.16
C GLY A 370 16.69 3.28 1.97
N ASN A 371 17.82 2.69 1.57
CA ASN A 371 18.19 1.33 1.98
C ASN A 371 17.01 0.37 1.75
N MET A 372 16.67 -0.46 2.74
CA MET A 372 15.58 -1.43 2.62
C MET A 372 14.19 -0.79 2.52
N TYR A 373 14.01 0.46 2.98
CA TYR A 373 12.70 1.06 3.22
C TYR A 373 12.41 2.17 2.22
N ASP A 374 11.60 1.84 1.22
CA ASP A 374 11.18 2.80 0.22
C ASP A 374 9.78 2.43 -0.31
N THR A 375 9.21 3.36 -1.04
CA THR A 375 7.97 3.18 -1.78
C THR A 375 8.26 3.48 -3.23
N SER A 376 7.75 2.64 -4.12
CA SER A 376 7.81 2.87 -5.55
C SER A 376 6.44 3.29 -6.08
N MET A 377 6.46 4.20 -7.04
CA MET A 377 5.28 4.82 -7.62
C MET A 377 5.15 4.43 -9.09
N PHE A 378 3.92 4.22 -9.54
CA PHE A 378 3.54 4.01 -10.94
C PHE A 378 4.27 2.83 -11.63
N PRO A 379 4.15 1.60 -11.12
CA PRO A 379 4.57 0.41 -11.87
C PRO A 379 3.80 0.27 -13.19
N PHE A 380 4.30 -0.53 -14.12
CA PHE A 380 3.57 -0.80 -15.37
C PHE A 380 2.30 -1.63 -15.16
N GLU A 381 2.31 -2.52 -14.18
CA GLU A 381 1.20 -3.38 -13.84
C GLU A 381 0.66 -3.05 -12.44
N PRO A 382 -0.66 -3.17 -12.18
CA PRO A 382 -1.25 -2.86 -10.88
C PRO A 382 -0.59 -3.64 -9.74
N GLY A 383 -0.03 -2.91 -8.77
CA GLY A 383 0.69 -3.48 -7.62
C GLY A 383 2.04 -4.12 -7.96
N GLY A 384 2.51 -4.00 -9.20
CA GLY A 384 3.83 -4.48 -9.61
C GLY A 384 4.97 -3.55 -9.16
N PHE A 385 6.19 -3.85 -9.62
CA PHE A 385 7.39 -3.09 -9.29
C PHE A 385 8.12 -2.58 -10.54
N ILE A 386 8.10 -3.33 -11.64
CA ILE A 386 8.83 -2.99 -12.86
C ILE A 386 8.20 -1.77 -13.53
N GLY A 387 9.07 -0.83 -13.94
CA GLY A 387 8.66 0.46 -14.51
C GLY A 387 8.43 1.56 -13.48
N SER A 388 8.39 1.22 -12.19
CA SER A 388 8.14 2.17 -11.11
C SER A 388 9.30 3.16 -10.87
N ARG A 389 9.00 4.22 -10.11
CA ARG A 389 9.98 5.21 -9.63
C ARG A 389 9.97 5.25 -8.11
N LEU A 390 11.13 5.10 -7.49
CA LEU A 390 11.28 5.21 -6.04
C LEU A 390 11.03 6.64 -5.54
N MET A 391 10.40 6.75 -4.36
CA MET A 391 10.21 8.02 -3.65
C MET A 391 11.55 8.66 -3.33
N MET A 392 12.50 7.88 -2.81
CA MET A 392 13.84 8.39 -2.45
C MET A 392 14.59 8.96 -3.66
N ASN A 393 14.50 8.30 -4.82
CA ASN A 393 15.09 8.79 -6.08
C ASN A 393 14.48 10.12 -6.55
N SER A 394 13.25 10.39 -6.12
CA SER A 394 12.52 11.62 -6.39
C SER A 394 12.73 12.67 -5.28
N LYS A 395 13.73 12.47 -4.41
CA LYS A 395 13.99 13.30 -3.23
C LYS A 395 12.76 13.45 -2.32
N ASN A 396 11.96 12.39 -2.24
CA ASN A 396 10.75 12.34 -1.42
C ASN A 396 9.70 13.42 -1.73
N LEU A 397 9.80 14.05 -2.90
CA LEU A 397 8.81 15.02 -3.36
C LEU A 397 7.42 14.38 -3.47
N PRO A 398 6.37 15.10 -3.07
CA PRO A 398 5.02 14.54 -3.08
C PRO A 398 4.47 14.34 -4.50
N TYR A 399 3.86 13.18 -4.71
CA TYR A 399 3.10 12.85 -5.93
C TYR A 399 1.60 13.06 -5.72
N VAL A 400 0.88 13.47 -6.76
CA VAL A 400 -0.58 13.49 -6.75
C VAL A 400 -1.11 12.33 -7.58
N ILE A 401 -1.99 11.53 -7.00
CA ILE A 401 -2.66 10.42 -7.67
C ILE A 401 -4.18 10.52 -7.50
N THR A 402 -4.91 9.96 -8.45
CA THR A 402 -6.38 9.85 -8.38
C THR A 402 -6.79 8.72 -7.43
N PRO A 403 -8.05 8.72 -6.93
CA PRO A 403 -8.57 7.60 -6.16
C PRO A 403 -8.49 6.27 -6.94
N ASN A 404 -8.76 6.31 -8.25
CA ASN A 404 -8.67 5.15 -9.12
C ASN A 404 -7.22 4.66 -9.28
N GLN A 405 -6.22 5.55 -9.39
CA GLN A 405 -4.81 5.14 -9.44
C GLN A 405 -4.38 4.39 -8.17
N CYS A 406 -4.84 4.83 -6.98
CA CYS A 406 -4.59 4.09 -5.75
C CYS A 406 -5.24 2.71 -5.77
N LYS A 407 -6.48 2.62 -6.27
CA LYS A 407 -7.22 1.36 -6.44
C LYS A 407 -6.65 0.45 -7.54
N ASP A 408 -5.84 1.00 -8.42
CA ASP A 408 -5.16 0.29 -9.51
C ASP A 408 -3.66 0.11 -9.22
N GLY A 409 -3.27 0.17 -7.96
CA GLY A 409 -1.93 -0.24 -7.51
C GLY A 409 -0.80 0.69 -7.94
N ALA A 410 -1.03 2.01 -7.97
CA ALA A 410 0.01 3.00 -8.25
C ALA A 410 1.06 3.16 -7.13
N ILE A 411 0.85 2.59 -5.94
CA ILE A 411 1.78 2.63 -4.81
C ILE A 411 2.21 1.20 -4.49
N HIS A 412 3.52 0.95 -4.44
CA HIS A 412 4.11 -0.35 -4.14
C HIS A 412 5.21 -0.21 -3.09
N SER A 413 5.13 -0.97 -2.01
CA SER A 413 6.00 -0.84 -0.82
C SER A 413 7.14 -1.86 -0.86
N LEU A 414 8.36 -1.45 -0.50
CA LEU A 414 9.54 -2.33 -0.60
C LEU A 414 9.85 -3.09 0.69
N LEU A 415 9.60 -2.50 1.86
CA LEU A 415 9.79 -3.17 3.15
C LEU A 415 9.01 -2.56 4.30
#